data_AF-A0A917C4K2-F1
#
_entry.id   AF-A0A917C4K2-F1
#
_cell.length_a   1.000
_cell.length_b   1.000
_cell.length_c   1.000
_cell.angle_alpha   90.00
_cell.angle_beta   90.00
_cell.angle_gamma   90.00
#
_symmetry.space_group_name_H-M   'P 1'
#
loop_
_entity.id
_entity.type
_entity.pdbx_description
1 polymer ?
#
loop_
_entity_poly.entity_id
_entity_poly.type
_entity_poly.pdbx_seq_one_letter_code
_entity_poly.pdbx_strand_id
1 'polypeptide(L)'
;MKHCVRFFCQILLCLSLFNPSIGLADNYQKIQKARDAIDLERLDQSLSLLKSIEPVDNQEAAQIDQLIGEIYLQVGKPSKALEFFEQAITSIMEDGEAMAGLAEALFGVGKITQAKRYAQSALRDNDDLVRAHIVLTKIEASTGNTYQAKQRIEKLFKQKARNEDVAIAYADFLYDQGDDKKAFNLLSDFTRKNINGAKALDHFGRLLWLAGYERKAVKAREQAGKLYEKQGNQYRAENILNWVLEHKNTARRKAKPFQDNKQNSNFSLARHFEPIQIPFGYRPAGQGSGFIVNEGRYVVTNHHVVEGAERLVVRNGTGEVRNATVIRFSHKNKNDLAVLELDKPYDANYAIRLEEMGDPTPGRTSIVMGYPLAFMLGKHMPSVTEGSVSAVIGAFNQQSKFQTTAKVNKGNSGGPIFDLQGNLIGVVVMKWFAIPTGNKNEKQIERIEDVNEGIKISRVFDLMGWNGGEPIDVSDQETMSVEELYQEMLPKVVYVQRLARR
;
A
#
# COMPACT_ATOMS: atom_id res chain seq x y z
N MET A 1 30.21 75.78 11.65
CA MET A 1 31.14 74.64 11.47
C MET A 1 31.09 73.85 12.77
N LYS A 2 30.20 72.88 12.96
CA LYS A 2 30.13 71.55 12.32
C LYS A 2 31.46 70.78 12.46
N HIS A 3 31.33 69.60 13.06
CA HIS A 3 32.28 68.47 13.11
C HIS A 3 33.26 68.42 14.29
N CYS A 4 32.79 67.84 15.41
CA CYS A 4 33.44 66.66 16.00
C CYS A 4 32.53 66.04 17.10
N VAL A 5 31.27 65.83 16.75
CA VAL A 5 30.37 64.87 17.42
C VAL A 5 30.20 63.75 16.39
N ARG A 6 30.53 62.51 16.78
CA ARG A 6 30.58 61.24 15.99
C ARG A 6 32.01 60.78 15.72
N PHE A 7 32.61 60.07 16.67
CA PHE A 7 33.47 58.92 16.35
C PHE A 7 33.77 57.99 17.55
N PHE A 8 33.19 58.25 18.74
CA PHE A 8 33.41 57.40 19.92
C PHE A 8 32.17 56.61 20.40
N CYS A 9 31.06 56.63 19.65
CA CYS A 9 29.84 55.88 19.97
C CYS A 9 29.38 54.95 18.83
N GLN A 10 30.32 54.49 18.00
CA GLN A 10 30.03 53.55 16.88
C GLN A 10 30.85 52.25 16.93
N ILE A 11 31.59 52.01 18.02
CA ILE A 11 32.27 50.73 18.29
C ILE A 11 31.59 49.96 19.46
N LEU A 12 30.54 50.53 20.05
CA LEU A 12 29.75 49.91 21.13
C LEU A 12 28.30 49.58 20.72
N LEU A 13 28.04 49.49 19.41
CA LEU A 13 26.73 49.09 18.86
C LEU A 13 26.83 48.05 17.73
N CYS A 14 27.87 47.20 17.74
CA CYS A 14 28.00 46.03 16.85
C CYS A 14 28.40 44.74 17.59
N LEU A 15 28.25 44.71 18.92
CA LEU A 15 28.51 43.53 19.75
C LEU A 15 27.36 43.26 20.73
N SER A 16 26.12 43.60 20.34
CA SER A 16 24.93 42.98 20.92
C SER A 16 24.77 41.59 20.31
N LEU A 17 25.61 40.67 20.79
CA LEU A 17 25.25 39.28 21.09
C LEU A 17 24.26 38.63 20.10
N PHE A 18 24.72 38.32 18.88
CA PHE A 18 24.42 36.98 18.39
C PHE A 18 25.16 36.06 19.35
N ASN A 19 24.45 35.61 20.38
CA ASN A 19 24.97 34.64 21.33
C ASN A 19 24.60 33.27 20.72
N PRO A 20 25.48 32.63 19.92
CA PRO A 20 25.16 31.37 19.25
C PRO A 20 24.72 30.29 20.26
N SER A 21 25.14 30.42 21.52
CA SER A 21 24.75 29.59 22.66
C SER A 21 23.23 29.61 22.95
N ILE A 22 22.51 30.71 22.67
CA ILE A 22 21.06 30.82 22.91
C ILE A 22 20.28 30.12 21.80
N GLY A 23 20.70 30.28 20.53
CA GLY A 23 20.08 29.59 19.38
C GLY A 23 20.28 28.08 19.43
N LEU A 24 21.49 27.62 19.76
CA LEU A 24 21.82 26.20 19.94
C LEU A 24 20.96 25.53 21.03
N ALA A 25 20.75 26.20 22.18
CA ALA A 25 19.96 25.67 23.28
C ALA A 25 18.45 25.59 22.95
N ASP A 26 17.92 26.56 22.19
CA ASP A 26 16.52 26.56 21.74
C ASP A 26 16.25 25.48 20.69
N ASN A 27 17.12 25.37 19.69
CA ASN A 27 17.03 24.34 18.65
C ASN A 27 17.10 22.92 19.23
N TYR A 28 18.04 22.66 20.15
CA TYR A 28 18.13 21.38 20.84
C TYR A 28 16.83 21.00 21.55
N GLN A 29 16.20 21.95 22.27
CA GLN A 29 14.91 21.70 22.92
C GLN A 29 13.78 21.42 21.93
N LYS A 30 13.76 22.12 20.79
CA LYS A 30 12.76 21.89 19.73
C LYS A 30 12.94 20.51 19.08
N ILE A 31 14.18 20.10 18.78
CA ILE A 31 14.48 18.76 18.26
C ILE A 31 14.05 17.69 19.26
N GLN A 32 14.34 17.87 20.55
CA GLN A 32 13.92 16.90 21.56
C GLN A 32 12.39 16.79 21.66
N LYS A 33 11.67 17.92 21.68
CA LYS A 33 10.20 17.92 21.63
C LYS A 33 9.65 17.28 20.36
N ALA A 34 10.34 17.43 19.22
CA ALA A 34 9.96 16.79 17.97
C ALA A 34 10.14 15.27 18.04
N ARG A 35 11.23 14.78 18.66
CA ARG A 35 11.46 13.35 18.93
C ARG A 35 10.38 12.78 19.85
N ASP A 36 10.13 13.43 20.97
CA ASP A 36 9.07 13.03 21.91
C ASP A 36 7.70 12.99 21.21
N ALA A 37 7.44 13.93 20.31
CA ALA A 37 6.23 13.95 19.50
C ALA A 37 6.20 12.81 18.47
N ILE A 38 7.32 12.41 17.86
CA ILE A 38 7.41 11.23 16.97
C ILE A 38 7.15 9.94 17.75
N ASP A 39 7.74 9.79 18.94
CA ASP A 39 7.54 8.61 19.80
C ASP A 39 6.08 8.49 20.25
N LEU A 40 5.42 9.62 20.46
CA LEU A 40 3.98 9.72 20.73
C LEU A 40 3.12 9.73 19.45
N GLU A 41 3.74 9.59 18.27
CA GLU A 41 3.12 9.63 16.95
C GLU A 41 2.24 10.86 16.65
N ARG A 42 2.59 11.99 17.24
CA ARG A 42 2.03 13.31 16.95
C ARG A 42 2.77 13.93 15.77
N LEU A 43 2.68 13.25 14.63
CA LEU A 43 3.53 13.50 13.47
C LEU A 43 3.36 14.90 12.88
N ASP A 44 2.14 15.43 12.84
CA ASP A 44 1.89 16.80 12.37
C ASP A 44 2.53 17.86 13.29
N GLN A 45 2.44 17.65 14.61
CA GLN A 45 3.07 18.53 15.59
C GLN A 45 4.60 18.48 15.46
N SER A 46 5.17 17.27 15.33
CA SER A 46 6.60 17.09 15.15
C SER A 46 7.10 17.73 13.85
N LEU A 47 6.41 17.47 12.73
CA LEU A 47 6.76 18.01 11.42
C LEU A 47 6.69 19.54 11.41
N SER A 48 5.66 20.13 12.04
CA SER A 48 5.55 21.59 12.16
C SER A 48 6.70 22.17 12.99
N LEU A 49 7.11 21.48 14.06
CA LEU A 49 8.21 21.94 14.91
C LEU A 49 9.55 21.86 14.18
N LEU A 50 9.85 20.74 13.52
CA LEU A 50 11.08 20.54 12.75
C LEU A 50 11.23 21.56 11.63
N LYS A 51 10.14 21.85 10.89
CA LYS A 51 10.14 22.88 9.83
C LYS A 51 10.33 24.32 10.31
N SER A 52 10.15 24.57 11.62
CA SER A 52 10.34 25.90 12.21
C SER A 52 11.78 26.14 12.70
N ILE A 53 12.64 25.14 12.62
CA ILE A 53 14.03 25.21 13.06
C ILE A 53 14.89 25.66 11.87
N GLU A 54 15.67 26.72 12.07
CA GLU A 54 16.77 27.08 11.18
C GLU A 54 18.04 26.40 11.71
N PRO A 55 18.61 25.40 11.01
CA PRO A 55 19.77 24.67 11.50
C PRO A 55 21.01 25.57 11.55
N VAL A 56 21.79 25.47 12.62
CA VAL A 56 23.01 26.29 12.80
C VAL A 56 24.25 25.67 12.16
N ASP A 57 24.22 24.38 11.87
CA ASP A 57 25.28 23.63 11.19
C ASP A 57 24.74 22.44 10.39
N ASN A 58 25.63 21.76 9.65
CA ASN A 58 25.28 20.59 8.84
C ASN A 58 24.85 19.37 9.67
N GLN A 59 25.32 19.27 10.91
CA GLN A 59 24.98 18.14 11.78
C GLN A 59 23.53 18.26 12.25
N GLU A 60 23.11 19.47 12.63
CA GLU A 60 21.75 19.77 13.00
C GLU A 60 20.80 19.65 11.80
N ALA A 61 21.19 20.15 10.62
CA ALA A 61 20.42 19.98 9.39
C ALA A 61 20.16 18.51 9.09
N ALA A 62 21.20 17.67 9.14
CA ALA A 62 21.06 16.23 8.92
C ALA A 62 20.15 15.56 9.95
N GLN A 63 20.23 15.99 11.22
CA GLN A 63 19.38 15.46 12.29
C GLN A 63 17.90 15.82 12.06
N ILE A 64 17.61 17.03 11.60
CA ILE A 64 16.25 17.47 11.24
C ILE A 64 15.74 16.65 10.06
N ASP A 65 16.54 16.52 9.00
CA ASP A 65 16.18 15.76 7.81
C ASP A 65 15.91 14.28 8.16
N GLN A 66 16.74 13.66 8.99
CA GLN A 66 16.51 12.30 9.47
C GLN A 66 15.13 12.17 10.15
N LEU A 67 14.77 13.08 11.05
CA LEU A 67 13.49 13.03 11.77
C LEU A 67 12.30 13.29 10.84
N ILE A 68 12.44 14.18 9.85
CA ILE A 68 11.42 14.38 8.82
C ILE A 68 11.27 13.12 7.95
N GLY A 69 12.38 12.48 7.61
CA GLY A 69 12.41 11.18 6.93
C GLY A 69 11.67 10.10 7.73
N GLU A 70 11.88 10.02 9.04
CA GLU A 70 11.17 9.11 9.93
C GLU A 70 9.66 9.35 9.93
N ILE A 71 9.23 10.61 10.04
CA ILE A 71 7.82 10.98 9.95
C ILE A 71 7.22 10.50 8.63
N TYR A 72 7.91 10.75 7.52
CA TYR A 72 7.43 10.30 6.21
C TYR A 72 7.40 8.78 6.10
N LEU A 73 8.34 8.03 6.67
CA LEU A 73 8.22 6.57 6.73
C LEU A 73 7.01 6.11 7.55
N GLN A 74 6.72 6.74 8.68
CA GLN A 74 5.60 6.37 9.55
C GLN A 74 4.22 6.65 8.95
N VAL A 75 4.04 7.76 8.23
CA VAL A 75 2.79 8.01 7.49
C VAL A 75 2.67 7.17 6.22
N GLY A 76 3.72 6.39 5.94
CA GLY A 76 4.01 5.87 4.64
C GLY A 76 4.17 7.03 3.65
N LYS A 77 5.41 7.38 3.29
CA LYS A 77 5.92 8.20 2.16
C LYS A 77 7.47 8.04 2.03
N PRO A 78 8.09 6.84 1.94
CA PRO A 78 9.47 6.55 1.60
C PRO A 78 9.94 7.24 0.32
N SER A 79 9.11 7.57 -0.68
CA SER A 79 9.61 8.43 -1.78
C SER A 79 10.02 9.80 -1.25
N LYS A 80 9.19 10.40 -0.39
CA LYS A 80 9.53 11.66 0.30
C LYS A 80 10.59 11.45 1.37
N ALA A 81 10.51 10.38 2.16
CA ALA A 81 11.50 10.10 3.19
C ALA A 81 12.90 9.89 2.59
N LEU A 82 12.97 9.25 1.41
CA LEU A 82 14.20 9.04 0.67
C LEU A 82 14.91 10.37 0.39
N GLU A 83 14.17 11.39 -0.05
CA GLU A 83 14.72 12.74 -0.28
C GLU A 83 15.42 13.28 0.97
N PHE A 84 14.77 13.18 2.14
CA PHE A 84 15.33 13.68 3.40
C PHE A 84 16.49 12.80 3.92
N PHE A 85 16.41 11.48 3.81
CA PHE A 85 17.53 10.61 4.23
C PHE A 85 18.76 10.77 3.32
N GLU A 86 18.58 11.01 2.02
CA GLU A 86 19.68 11.32 1.10
C GLU A 86 20.36 12.66 1.50
N GLN A 87 19.58 13.67 1.89
CA GLN A 87 20.09 14.95 2.40
C GLN A 87 20.86 14.79 3.72
N ALA A 88 20.32 14.01 4.66
CA ALA A 88 20.95 13.73 5.94
C ALA A 88 22.32 13.06 5.79
N ILE A 89 22.42 12.02 4.94
CA ILE A 89 23.66 11.25 4.76
C ILE A 89 24.71 12.02 3.95
N THR A 90 24.29 12.90 3.04
CA THR A 90 25.22 13.80 2.33
C THR A 90 25.96 14.72 3.31
N SER A 91 25.30 15.06 4.41
CA SER A 91 25.81 15.96 5.45
C SER A 91 26.58 15.24 6.56
N ILE A 92 26.24 13.97 6.85
CA ILE A 92 26.92 13.11 7.84
C ILE A 92 27.09 11.70 7.25
N MET A 93 28.31 11.37 6.81
CA MET A 93 28.58 10.12 6.07
C MET A 93 28.54 8.85 6.94
N GLU A 94 28.56 8.95 8.28
CA GLU A 94 28.70 7.82 9.23
C GLU A 94 27.56 7.74 10.27
N ASP A 95 26.32 8.03 9.88
CA ASP A 95 25.16 7.84 10.76
C ASP A 95 24.41 6.52 10.44
N GLY A 96 24.60 5.51 11.30
CA GLY A 96 23.99 4.20 11.14
C GLY A 96 22.45 4.20 11.20
N GLU A 97 21.83 5.08 11.99
CA GLU A 97 20.36 5.19 12.06
C GLU A 97 19.80 5.87 10.81
N ALA A 98 20.46 6.92 10.32
CA ALA A 98 20.11 7.55 9.05
C ALA A 98 20.28 6.55 7.89
N MET A 99 21.35 5.75 7.86
CA MET A 99 21.54 4.70 6.86
C MET A 99 20.47 3.60 6.93
N ALA A 100 20.06 3.20 8.14
CA ALA A 100 18.98 2.23 8.32
C ALA A 100 17.63 2.80 7.85
N GLY A 101 17.36 4.08 8.12
CA GLY A 101 16.20 4.81 7.61
C GLY A 101 16.19 4.96 6.09
N LEU A 102 17.34 5.33 5.51
CA LEU A 102 17.54 5.36 4.06
C LEU A 102 17.28 4.00 3.44
N ALA A 103 17.81 2.93 4.03
CA ALA A 103 17.61 1.58 3.54
C ALA A 103 16.13 1.18 3.56
N GLU A 104 15.39 1.54 4.61
CA GLU A 104 13.94 1.32 4.68
C GLU A 104 13.19 2.11 3.59
N ALA A 105 13.57 3.36 3.36
CA ALA A 105 12.98 4.19 2.31
C ALA A 105 13.28 3.65 0.90
N LEU A 106 14.53 3.26 0.63
CA LEU A 106 14.94 2.63 -0.62
C LEU A 106 14.20 1.31 -0.87
N PHE A 107 14.05 0.48 0.16
CA PHE A 107 13.23 -0.72 0.09
C PHE A 107 11.78 -0.35 -0.25
N GLY A 108 11.27 0.68 0.44
CA GLY A 108 9.97 1.31 0.29
C GLY A 108 9.68 1.99 -1.05
N VAL A 109 10.64 2.06 -1.97
CA VAL A 109 10.43 2.53 -3.36
C VAL A 109 10.84 1.47 -4.40
N GLY A 110 11.22 0.27 -3.96
CA GLY A 110 11.64 -0.84 -4.84
C GLY A 110 13.13 -0.84 -5.22
N LYS A 111 13.97 0.04 -4.67
CA LYS A 111 15.43 0.09 -4.93
C LYS A 111 16.19 -0.93 -4.06
N ILE A 112 15.90 -2.23 -4.25
CA ILE A 112 16.36 -3.33 -3.39
C ILE A 112 17.87 -3.42 -3.21
N THR A 113 18.64 -3.36 -4.29
CA THR A 113 20.10 -3.48 -4.22
C THR A 113 20.72 -2.37 -3.38
N GLN A 114 20.22 -1.15 -3.53
CA GLN A 114 20.69 0.00 -2.75
C GLN A 114 20.29 -0.13 -1.29
N ALA A 115 19.02 -0.50 -1.03
CA ALA A 115 18.52 -0.75 0.32
C ALA A 115 19.37 -1.78 1.08
N LYS A 116 19.73 -2.89 0.44
CA LYS A 116 20.59 -3.93 1.04
C LYS A 116 21.96 -3.39 1.40
N ARG A 117 22.60 -2.63 0.50
CA ARG A 117 23.93 -2.03 0.75
C ARG A 117 23.91 -1.08 1.93
N TYR A 118 22.92 -0.19 2.02
CA TYR A 118 22.82 0.77 3.13
C TYR A 118 22.48 0.10 4.46
N ALA A 119 21.59 -0.90 4.47
CA ALA A 119 21.29 -1.64 5.69
C ALA A 119 22.50 -2.46 6.19
N GLN A 120 23.30 -3.03 5.28
CA GLN A 120 24.57 -3.68 5.65
C GLN A 120 25.60 -2.66 6.14
N SER A 121 25.62 -1.46 5.55
CA SER A 121 26.52 -0.38 5.97
C SER A 121 26.21 0.09 7.38
N ALA A 122 24.92 0.30 7.70
CA ALA A 122 24.46 0.65 9.04
C ALA A 122 24.96 -0.32 10.13
N LEU A 123 25.00 -1.62 9.81
CA LEU A 123 25.45 -2.67 10.73
C LEU A 123 26.97 -2.78 10.88
N ARG A 124 27.77 -2.10 10.04
CA ARG A 124 29.24 -2.11 10.17
C ARG A 124 29.67 -1.37 11.43
N ASP A 125 29.02 -0.25 11.73
CA ASP A 125 29.36 0.60 12.86
C ASP A 125 28.58 0.21 14.12
N ASN A 126 27.37 -0.33 13.94
CA ASN A 126 26.53 -0.80 15.02
C ASN A 126 25.70 -2.04 14.61
N ASP A 127 26.22 -3.23 14.91
CA ASP A 127 25.54 -4.51 14.64
C ASP A 127 24.27 -4.70 15.50
N ASP A 128 24.02 -3.85 16.50
CA ASP A 128 22.83 -3.92 17.36
C ASP A 128 21.62 -3.12 16.81
N LEU A 129 21.76 -2.46 15.64
CA LEU A 129 20.69 -1.67 15.03
C LEU A 129 19.50 -2.53 14.60
N VAL A 130 18.46 -2.50 15.42
CA VAL A 130 17.19 -3.22 15.22
C VAL A 130 16.59 -2.92 13.85
N ARG A 131 16.54 -1.64 13.45
CA ARG A 131 15.94 -1.21 12.19
C ARG A 131 16.65 -1.82 10.98
N ALA A 132 17.98 -1.77 10.95
CA ALA A 132 18.77 -2.31 9.85
C ALA A 132 18.57 -3.83 9.71
N HIS A 133 18.52 -4.56 10.83
CA HIS A 133 18.20 -5.99 10.78
C HIS A 133 16.78 -6.28 10.29
N ILE A 134 15.77 -5.52 10.72
CA ILE A 134 14.39 -5.67 10.22
C ILE A 134 14.32 -5.41 8.72
N VAL A 135 14.98 -4.37 8.21
CA VAL A 135 15.04 -4.06 6.78
C VAL A 135 15.71 -5.19 6.00
N LEU A 136 16.84 -5.72 6.50
CA LEU A 136 17.50 -6.87 5.87
C LEU A 136 16.62 -8.12 5.87
N THR A 137 15.89 -8.40 6.96
CA THR A 137 14.91 -9.50 6.99
C THR A 137 13.85 -9.31 5.90
N LYS A 138 13.29 -8.10 5.74
CA LYS A 138 12.30 -7.80 4.69
C LYS A 138 12.87 -7.99 3.28
N ILE A 139 14.10 -7.52 3.03
CA ILE A 139 14.80 -7.68 1.74
C ILE A 139 15.09 -9.15 1.45
N GLU A 140 15.61 -9.89 2.43
CA GLU A 140 15.91 -11.31 2.29
C GLU A 140 14.63 -12.10 1.98
N ALA A 141 13.53 -11.82 2.68
CA ALA A 141 12.24 -12.44 2.42
C ALA A 141 11.70 -12.10 1.03
N SER A 142 11.77 -10.83 0.61
CA SER A 142 11.24 -10.39 -0.69
C SER A 142 12.06 -10.87 -1.89
N THR A 143 13.31 -11.27 -1.68
CA THR A 143 14.22 -11.77 -2.73
C THR A 143 14.28 -13.30 -2.77
N GLY A 144 13.39 -13.98 -2.06
CA GLY A 144 13.34 -15.45 -2.02
C GLY A 144 14.35 -16.10 -1.05
N ASN A 145 15.15 -15.30 -0.33
CA ASN A 145 16.12 -15.77 0.68
C ASN A 145 15.46 -16.00 2.05
N THR A 146 14.28 -16.64 2.07
CA THR A 146 13.43 -16.83 3.26
C THR A 146 14.16 -17.50 4.43
N TYR A 147 15.06 -18.44 4.16
CA TYR A 147 15.83 -19.11 5.22
C TYR A 147 16.73 -18.14 5.98
N GLN A 148 17.46 -17.26 5.27
CA GLN A 148 18.32 -16.25 5.88
C GLN A 148 17.48 -15.23 6.65
N ALA A 149 16.37 -14.77 6.05
CA ALA A 149 15.42 -13.87 6.70
C ALA A 149 14.93 -14.42 8.04
N LYS A 150 14.55 -15.70 8.05
CA LYS A 150 14.10 -16.43 9.25
C LYS A 150 15.18 -16.49 10.32
N GLN A 151 16.40 -16.90 9.95
CA GLN A 151 17.51 -16.98 10.91
C GLN A 151 17.82 -15.62 11.53
N ARG A 152 17.83 -14.56 10.72
CA ARG A 152 18.10 -13.19 11.16
C ARG A 152 17.06 -12.73 12.17
N ILE A 153 15.77 -12.84 11.84
CA ILE A 153 14.69 -12.34 12.71
C ILE A 153 14.54 -13.18 13.98
N GLU A 154 14.79 -14.49 13.92
CA GLU A 154 14.82 -15.36 15.11
C GLU A 154 15.98 -15.00 16.06
N LYS A 155 17.18 -14.74 15.52
CA LYS A 155 18.32 -14.27 16.31
C LYS A 155 18.01 -12.93 16.97
N LEU A 156 17.48 -11.98 16.19
CA LEU A 156 17.14 -10.65 16.69
C LEU A 156 16.08 -10.72 17.79
N PHE A 157 15.02 -11.52 17.60
CA PHE A 157 13.97 -11.69 18.60
C PHE A 157 14.47 -12.33 19.89
N LYS A 158 15.41 -13.29 19.82
CA LYS A 158 16.05 -13.85 21.02
C LYS A 158 16.86 -12.81 21.79
N GLN A 159 17.60 -11.95 21.08
CA GLN A 159 18.44 -10.92 21.69
C GLN A 159 17.63 -9.76 22.26
N LYS A 160 16.53 -9.38 21.59
CA LYS A 160 15.69 -8.21 21.93
C LYS A 160 14.26 -8.64 22.30
N ALA A 161 14.13 -9.66 23.16
CA ALA A 161 12.86 -10.34 23.46
C ALA A 161 11.73 -9.47 24.07
N ARG A 162 12.03 -8.23 24.48
CA ARG A 162 11.05 -7.25 24.98
C ARG A 162 10.78 -6.09 24.00
N ASN A 163 11.49 -6.03 22.87
CA ASN A 163 11.33 -4.97 21.89
C ASN A 163 10.08 -5.24 21.03
N GLU A 164 9.15 -4.29 20.99
CA GLU A 164 7.87 -4.43 20.28
C GLU A 164 8.05 -4.50 18.76
N ASP A 165 8.98 -3.71 18.20
CA ASP A 165 9.22 -3.66 16.75
C ASP A 165 9.80 -4.97 16.23
N VAL A 166 10.68 -5.60 17.01
CA VAL A 166 11.21 -6.93 16.67
C VAL A 166 10.11 -8.00 16.73
N ALA A 167 9.25 -7.94 17.74
CA ALA A 167 8.13 -8.88 17.86
C ALA A 167 7.13 -8.73 16.72
N ILE A 168 6.79 -7.49 16.36
CA ILE A 168 5.93 -7.16 15.23
C ILE A 168 6.57 -7.64 13.93
N ALA A 169 7.82 -7.27 13.65
CA ALA A 169 8.50 -7.68 12.43
C ALA A 169 8.63 -9.21 12.30
N TYR A 170 8.82 -9.94 13.40
CA TYR A 170 8.84 -11.39 13.37
C TYR A 170 7.45 -11.98 13.12
N ALA A 171 6.41 -11.41 13.73
CA ALA A 171 5.04 -11.83 13.47
C ALA A 171 4.62 -11.56 12.02
N ASP A 172 4.93 -10.38 11.48
CA ASP A 172 4.71 -10.01 10.09
C ASP A 172 5.43 -10.99 9.16
N PHE A 173 6.72 -11.27 9.41
CA PHE A 173 7.46 -12.26 8.65
C PHE A 173 6.75 -13.63 8.65
N LEU A 174 6.33 -14.14 9.82
CA LEU A 174 5.65 -15.43 9.93
C LEU A 174 4.29 -15.42 9.20
N TYR A 175 3.55 -14.32 9.31
CA TYR A 175 2.27 -14.15 8.64
C TYR A 175 2.43 -14.09 7.12
N ASP A 176 3.43 -13.36 6.62
CA ASP A 176 3.76 -13.28 5.19
C ASP A 176 4.19 -14.64 4.63
N GLN A 177 4.82 -15.49 5.44
CA GLN A 177 5.12 -16.89 5.09
C GLN A 177 3.88 -17.81 5.11
N GLY A 178 2.69 -17.31 5.45
CA GLY A 178 1.46 -18.08 5.62
C GLY A 178 1.41 -18.93 6.89
N ASP A 179 2.25 -18.63 7.89
CA ASP A 179 2.26 -19.30 9.20
C ASP A 179 1.50 -18.48 10.26
N ASP A 180 0.25 -18.14 9.94
CA ASP A 180 -0.66 -17.31 10.74
C ASP A 180 -0.72 -17.78 12.20
N LYS A 181 -0.75 -19.10 12.40
CA LYS A 181 -0.81 -19.70 13.73
C LYS A 181 0.42 -19.32 14.57
N LYS A 182 1.62 -19.39 14.01
CA LYS A 182 2.83 -18.98 14.72
C LYS A 182 2.88 -17.47 14.92
N ALA A 183 2.49 -16.68 13.93
CA ALA A 183 2.41 -15.22 14.05
C ALA A 183 1.49 -14.80 15.23
N PHE A 184 0.29 -15.39 15.30
CA PHE A 184 -0.67 -15.09 16.37
C PHE A 184 -0.21 -15.57 17.73
N ASN A 185 0.36 -16.78 17.81
CA ASN A 185 0.91 -17.29 19.07
C ASN A 185 2.05 -16.41 19.56
N LEU A 186 2.94 -15.96 18.66
CA LEU A 186 4.06 -15.10 19.00
C LEU A 186 3.58 -13.78 19.61
N LEU A 187 2.67 -13.06 18.95
CA LEU A 187 2.18 -11.79 19.48
C LEU A 187 1.29 -11.96 20.71
N SER A 188 0.47 -13.02 20.76
CA SER A 188 -0.32 -13.34 21.95
C SER A 188 0.57 -13.61 23.16
N ASP A 189 1.67 -14.34 22.98
CA ASP A 189 2.62 -14.63 24.06
C ASP A 189 3.43 -13.39 24.45
N PHE A 190 3.87 -12.62 23.45
CA PHE A 190 4.61 -11.39 23.66
C PHE A 190 3.79 -10.38 24.45
N THR A 191 2.56 -10.09 24.02
CA THR A 191 1.67 -9.10 24.67
C THR A 191 1.23 -9.53 26.07
N ARG A 192 1.12 -10.84 26.33
CA ARG A 192 0.88 -11.39 27.67
C ARG A 192 2.06 -11.18 28.62
N LYS A 193 3.30 -11.33 28.12
CA LYS A 193 4.53 -11.14 28.91
C LYS A 193 4.91 -9.66 29.06
N ASN A 194 4.63 -8.85 28.05
CA ASN A 194 4.87 -7.41 28.00
C ASN A 194 3.55 -6.66 28.16
N ILE A 195 3.07 -6.57 29.39
CA ILE A 195 1.72 -6.07 29.70
C ILE A 195 1.49 -4.59 29.34
N ASN A 196 2.57 -3.85 29.05
CA ASN A 196 2.54 -2.45 28.60
C ASN A 196 2.79 -2.30 27.08
N GLY A 197 2.87 -3.41 26.33
CA GLY A 197 3.19 -3.37 24.89
C GLY A 197 2.00 -2.94 24.03
N ALA A 198 1.72 -1.64 23.98
CA ALA A 198 0.56 -1.09 23.28
C ALA A 198 0.69 -1.24 21.76
N LYS A 199 1.91 -1.15 21.21
CA LYS A 199 2.20 -1.25 19.78
C LYS A 199 2.00 -2.66 19.27
N ALA A 200 2.58 -3.63 19.97
CA ALA A 200 2.43 -5.05 19.64
C ALA A 200 0.98 -5.54 19.80
N LEU A 201 0.25 -5.04 20.81
CA LEU A 201 -1.15 -5.43 21.04
C LEU A 201 -2.11 -4.85 20.00
N ASP A 202 -1.93 -3.58 19.61
CA ASP A 202 -2.70 -2.98 18.52
C ASP A 202 -2.40 -3.67 17.19
N HIS A 203 -1.11 -3.97 16.93
CA HIS A 203 -0.70 -4.73 15.75
C HIS A 203 -1.33 -6.13 15.72
N PHE A 204 -1.29 -6.86 16.84
CA PHE A 204 -1.96 -8.16 16.97
C PHE A 204 -3.45 -8.07 16.66
N GLY A 205 -4.12 -7.04 17.17
CA GLY A 205 -5.52 -6.77 16.87
C GLY A 205 -5.80 -6.53 15.38
N ARG A 206 -4.90 -5.85 14.67
CA ARG A 206 -4.99 -5.69 13.20
C ARG A 206 -4.83 -7.01 12.46
N LEU A 207 -3.84 -7.83 12.81
CA LEU A 207 -3.64 -9.14 12.19
C LEU A 207 -4.84 -10.06 12.42
N LEU A 208 -5.39 -10.09 13.64
CA LEU A 208 -6.61 -10.83 13.95
C LEU A 208 -7.80 -10.36 13.12
N TRP A 209 -7.91 -9.06 12.86
CA TRP A 209 -8.97 -8.51 12.02
C TRP A 209 -8.84 -9.00 10.58
N LEU A 210 -7.63 -8.94 10.02
CA LEU A 210 -7.32 -9.41 8.67
C LEU A 210 -7.64 -10.91 8.50
N ALA A 211 -7.36 -11.71 9.51
CA ALA A 211 -7.64 -13.14 9.52
C ALA A 211 -9.11 -13.49 9.90
N GLY A 212 -10.01 -12.50 9.99
CA GLY A 212 -11.43 -12.72 10.23
C GLY A 212 -11.82 -13.01 11.69
N TYR A 213 -10.88 -12.90 12.64
CA TYR A 213 -11.15 -13.06 14.07
C TYR A 213 -11.67 -11.75 14.70
N GLU A 214 -12.72 -11.18 14.11
CA GLU A 214 -13.24 -9.84 14.42
C GLU A 214 -13.45 -9.57 15.92
N ARG A 215 -14.02 -10.55 16.66
CA ARG A 215 -14.21 -10.43 18.11
C ARG A 215 -12.91 -10.32 18.89
N LYS A 216 -11.90 -11.12 18.53
CA LYS A 216 -10.59 -11.08 19.18
C LYS A 216 -9.86 -9.81 18.81
N ALA A 217 -9.95 -9.40 17.55
CA ALA A 217 -9.39 -8.16 17.03
C ALA A 217 -9.92 -6.93 17.79
N VAL A 218 -11.24 -6.77 17.89
CA VAL A 218 -11.86 -5.64 18.60
C VAL A 218 -11.42 -5.60 20.08
N LYS A 219 -11.35 -6.76 20.75
CA LYS A 219 -10.88 -6.83 22.14
C LYS A 219 -9.41 -6.42 22.29
N ALA A 220 -8.53 -6.94 21.44
CA ALA A 220 -7.10 -6.62 21.48
C ALA A 220 -6.88 -5.12 21.23
N ARG A 221 -7.57 -4.54 20.24
CA ARG A 221 -7.45 -3.11 19.93
C ARG A 221 -8.06 -2.22 21.03
N GLU A 222 -9.18 -2.62 21.63
CA GLU A 222 -9.76 -1.90 22.79
C GLU A 222 -8.78 -1.86 23.98
N GLN A 223 -8.08 -2.96 24.25
CA GLN A 223 -7.03 -3.00 25.27
C GLN A 223 -5.83 -2.13 24.90
N ALA A 224 -5.39 -2.17 23.65
CA ALA A 224 -4.28 -1.35 23.18
C ALA A 224 -4.58 0.15 23.29
N GLY A 225 -5.80 0.58 22.92
CA GLY A 225 -6.23 1.98 23.06
C GLY A 225 -6.14 2.48 24.51
N LYS A 226 -6.58 1.66 25.48
CA LYS A 226 -6.44 1.98 26.92
C LYS A 226 -4.99 2.05 27.39
N LEU A 227 -4.11 1.21 26.83
CA LEU A 227 -2.68 1.26 27.13
C LEU A 227 -2.05 2.56 26.60
N TYR A 228 -2.37 2.95 25.37
CA TYR A 228 -1.91 4.23 24.80
C TYR A 228 -2.40 5.43 25.62
N GLU A 229 -3.65 5.41 26.08
CA GLU A 229 -4.20 6.45 26.95
C GLU A 229 -3.40 6.57 28.25
N LYS A 230 -3.14 5.43 28.92
CA LYS A 230 -2.32 5.37 30.13
C LYS A 230 -0.88 5.85 29.92
N GLN A 231 -0.35 5.67 28.71
CA GLN A 231 0.98 6.12 28.31
C GLN A 231 1.03 7.60 27.90
N GLY A 232 -0.09 8.32 27.94
CA GLY A 232 -0.16 9.73 27.52
C GLY A 232 -0.27 9.94 26.00
N ASN A 233 -0.42 8.86 25.23
CA ASN A 233 -0.66 8.91 23.79
C ASN A 233 -2.17 8.96 23.49
N GLN A 234 -2.80 10.09 23.83
CA GLN A 234 -4.23 10.31 23.61
C GLN A 234 -4.63 10.19 22.14
N TYR A 235 -3.79 10.67 21.22
CA TYR A 235 -4.06 10.60 19.79
C TYR A 235 -4.24 9.16 19.29
N ARG A 236 -3.30 8.25 19.61
CA ARG A 236 -3.43 6.82 19.27
C ARG A 236 -4.63 6.19 19.98
N ALA A 237 -4.83 6.50 21.26
CA ALA A 237 -5.93 5.96 22.04
C ALA A 237 -7.29 6.30 21.40
N GLU A 238 -7.53 7.57 21.11
CA GLU A 238 -8.77 8.05 20.50
C GLU A 238 -9.00 7.40 19.12
N ASN A 239 -7.98 7.38 18.27
CA ASN A 239 -8.08 6.75 16.94
C ASN A 239 -8.45 5.26 17.02
N ILE A 240 -7.82 4.52 17.93
CA ILE A 240 -8.10 3.10 18.12
C ILE A 240 -9.48 2.87 18.74
N LEU A 241 -9.86 3.66 19.75
CA LEU A 241 -11.14 3.51 20.43
C LEU A 241 -12.31 3.91 19.52
N ASN A 242 -12.14 4.93 18.67
CA ASN A 242 -13.11 5.27 17.62
C ASN A 242 -13.28 4.12 16.63
N TRP A 243 -12.18 3.51 16.15
CA TRP A 243 -12.24 2.31 15.33
C TRP A 243 -12.98 1.17 16.05
N VAL A 244 -12.71 0.95 17.34
CA VAL A 244 -13.41 -0.07 18.15
C VAL A 244 -14.91 0.19 18.19
N LEU A 245 -15.34 1.43 18.44
CA LEU A 245 -16.76 1.79 18.50
C LEU A 245 -17.48 1.49 17.17
N GLU A 246 -16.86 1.80 16.05
CA GLU A 246 -17.40 1.54 14.71
C GLU A 246 -17.55 0.03 14.43
N HIS A 247 -16.65 -0.82 14.95
CA HIS A 247 -16.57 -2.24 14.59
C HIS A 247 -17.12 -3.20 15.65
N LYS A 248 -17.40 -2.73 16.88
CA LYS A 248 -17.90 -3.54 18.00
C LYS A 248 -19.26 -4.19 17.72
N ASN A 249 -20.11 -3.53 16.93
CA ASN A 249 -21.42 -4.07 16.54
C ASN A 249 -21.32 -5.14 15.45
N THR A 250 -20.39 -5.00 14.49
CA THR A 250 -20.10 -6.01 13.47
C THR A 250 -19.60 -7.30 14.13
N ALA A 251 -18.66 -7.18 15.07
CA ALA A 251 -18.11 -8.30 15.83
C ALA A 251 -19.14 -9.02 16.73
N ARG A 252 -20.30 -8.42 17.04
CA ARG A 252 -21.36 -9.06 17.84
C ARG A 252 -22.11 -10.16 17.06
N ARG A 253 -22.18 -10.11 15.72
CA ARG A 253 -22.78 -11.18 14.91
C ARG A 253 -21.91 -12.46 15.01
N LYS A 254 -22.53 -13.64 15.14
CA LYS A 254 -21.81 -14.92 15.32
C LYS A 254 -20.92 -15.20 14.09
N ALA A 255 -19.61 -15.30 14.30
CA ALA A 255 -18.67 -15.78 13.28
C ALA A 255 -18.87 -17.28 13.01
N LYS A 256 -18.87 -17.68 11.73
CA LYS A 256 -18.74 -19.10 11.34
C LYS A 256 -17.30 -19.58 11.64
N PRO A 257 -17.09 -20.87 11.98
CA PRO A 257 -15.75 -21.40 12.21
C PRO A 257 -14.94 -21.38 10.91
N PHE A 258 -13.69 -20.93 10.99
CA PHE A 258 -12.71 -21.01 9.91
C PHE A 258 -12.22 -22.45 9.79
N GLN A 259 -12.32 -23.05 8.60
CA GLN A 259 -11.71 -24.33 8.25
C GLN A 259 -10.43 -24.08 7.46
N ASP A 260 -9.36 -24.71 7.93
CA ASP A 260 -7.97 -24.60 7.49
C ASP A 260 -7.79 -25.18 6.08
N ASN A 261 -7.23 -24.40 5.15
CA ASN A 261 -6.66 -24.93 3.91
C ASN A 261 -5.42 -24.12 3.54
N LYS A 262 -4.26 -24.74 3.82
CA LYS A 262 -2.92 -24.31 3.42
C LYS A 262 -2.83 -24.22 1.89
N GLN A 263 -2.42 -23.07 1.37
CA GLN A 263 -1.44 -23.05 0.26
C GLN A 263 -0.80 -21.66 0.14
N ASN A 264 0.53 -21.71 0.07
CA ASN A 264 1.54 -20.66 0.05
C ASN A 264 1.32 -19.54 -0.99
N SER A 265 1.79 -18.33 -0.69
CA SER A 265 2.67 -17.57 -1.60
C SER A 265 3.20 -16.27 -0.98
N ASN A 266 4.53 -16.15 -0.92
CA ASN A 266 5.32 -14.96 -0.60
C ASN A 266 5.30 -13.91 -1.73
N PHE A 267 5.18 -12.61 -1.41
CA PHE A 267 5.75 -11.39 -2.04
C PHE A 267 4.98 -10.16 -1.46
N SER A 268 5.54 -9.04 -0.97
CA SER A 268 6.40 -7.99 -1.59
C SER A 268 6.78 -6.96 -0.49
N LEU A 269 7.95 -6.28 -0.44
CA LEU A 269 8.46 -5.19 -1.28
C LEU A 269 7.59 -3.92 -1.29
N ALA A 270 7.86 -3.02 -0.34
CA ALA A 270 7.09 -1.78 -0.12
C ALA A 270 7.35 -0.74 -1.22
N ARG A 271 6.27 -0.14 -1.75
CA ARG A 271 6.28 1.06 -2.62
C ARG A 271 5.42 2.14 -1.95
N HIS A 272 5.45 3.41 -2.38
CA HIS A 272 4.63 4.44 -1.73
C HIS A 272 3.31 4.90 -2.32
N PHE A 273 2.30 4.86 -1.45
CA PHE A 273 0.90 5.04 -1.77
C PHE A 273 0.34 6.25 -1.04
N GLU A 274 -0.19 7.22 -1.78
CA GLU A 274 -0.98 8.26 -1.16
C GLU A 274 -2.20 7.63 -0.48
N PRO A 275 -2.49 7.97 0.78
CA PRO A 275 -3.65 7.44 1.47
C PRO A 275 -4.92 7.95 0.80
N ILE A 276 -5.84 7.03 0.50
CA ILE A 276 -7.18 7.37 0.03
C ILE A 276 -7.90 8.10 1.15
N GLN A 277 -8.04 9.42 1.02
CA GLN A 277 -8.76 10.25 1.98
C GLN A 277 -10.26 9.96 1.85
N ILE A 278 -10.87 9.50 2.94
CA ILE A 278 -12.32 9.29 3.00
C ILE A 278 -12.91 10.54 3.65
N PRO A 279 -13.68 11.36 2.91
CA PRO A 279 -14.25 12.58 3.44
C PRO A 279 -15.19 12.29 4.63
N PHE A 280 -15.26 13.23 5.58
CA PHE A 280 -16.19 13.13 6.69
C PHE A 280 -17.64 12.96 6.20
N GLY A 281 -18.38 12.04 6.81
CA GLY A 281 -19.73 11.67 6.39
C GLY A 281 -19.80 10.59 5.30
N TYR A 282 -18.66 10.07 4.82
CA TYR A 282 -18.61 8.97 3.86
C TYR A 282 -17.98 7.71 4.47
N ARG A 283 -18.25 6.55 3.86
CA ARG A 283 -17.65 5.25 4.20
C ARG A 283 -17.37 4.42 2.94
N PRO A 284 -16.35 3.53 2.95
CA PRO A 284 -16.15 2.55 1.90
C PRO A 284 -17.38 1.67 1.72
N ALA A 285 -17.88 1.57 0.49
CA ALA A 285 -19.08 0.80 0.16
C ALA A 285 -18.80 -0.32 -0.86
N GLY A 286 -17.73 -0.22 -1.63
CA GLY A 286 -17.32 -1.24 -2.60
C GLY A 286 -15.97 -0.92 -3.19
N GLN A 287 -15.34 -1.91 -3.81
CA GLN A 287 -14.04 -1.73 -4.45
C GLN A 287 -13.89 -2.67 -5.65
N GLY A 288 -13.02 -2.29 -6.57
CA GLY A 288 -12.65 -3.07 -7.73
C GLY A 288 -11.34 -2.58 -8.34
N SER A 289 -11.11 -3.01 -9.57
CA SER A 289 -9.94 -2.60 -10.36
C SER A 289 -10.39 -1.83 -11.59
N GLY A 290 -9.46 -1.16 -12.23
CA GLY A 290 -9.66 -0.46 -13.49
C GLY A 290 -8.33 -0.25 -14.21
N PHE A 291 -8.38 0.43 -15.34
CA PHE A 291 -7.20 0.85 -16.08
C PHE A 291 -7.40 2.21 -16.72
N ILE A 292 -6.29 2.93 -16.92
CA ILE A 292 -6.27 4.31 -17.41
C ILE A 292 -6.22 4.32 -18.93
N VAL A 293 -6.99 5.21 -19.56
CA VAL A 293 -7.06 5.38 -21.02
C VAL A 293 -7.15 6.86 -21.40
N ASN A 294 -6.96 7.15 -22.69
CA ASN A 294 -7.15 8.47 -23.29
C ASN A 294 -6.31 9.57 -22.60
N GLU A 295 -4.99 9.42 -22.66
CA GLU A 295 -4.00 10.39 -22.15
C GLU A 295 -4.16 10.67 -20.64
N GLY A 296 -4.53 9.66 -19.87
CA GLY A 296 -4.63 9.78 -18.42
C GLY A 296 -5.96 10.34 -17.93
N ARG A 297 -6.90 10.69 -18.80
CA ARG A 297 -8.16 11.38 -18.43
C ARG A 297 -9.25 10.46 -17.91
N TYR A 298 -9.32 9.24 -18.42
CA TYR A 298 -10.41 8.32 -18.12
C TYR A 298 -9.93 7.02 -17.50
N VAL A 299 -10.81 6.41 -16.70
CA VAL A 299 -10.63 5.05 -16.18
C VAL A 299 -11.79 4.19 -16.62
N VAL A 300 -11.48 2.99 -17.13
CA VAL A 300 -12.47 1.95 -17.42
C VAL A 300 -12.51 0.95 -16.26
N THR A 301 -13.71 0.56 -15.85
CA THR A 301 -13.97 -0.45 -14.81
C THR A 301 -15.31 -1.14 -15.07
N ASN A 302 -15.81 -1.97 -14.14
CA ASN A 302 -17.16 -2.53 -14.25
C ASN A 302 -18.24 -1.61 -13.68
N HIS A 303 -19.45 -1.68 -14.23
CA HIS A 303 -20.59 -0.92 -13.72
C HIS A 303 -20.93 -1.31 -12.27
N HIS A 304 -20.97 -2.60 -11.94
CA HIS A 304 -21.27 -3.03 -10.57
C HIS A 304 -20.23 -2.59 -9.50
N VAL A 305 -19.01 -2.22 -9.91
CA VAL A 305 -17.98 -1.70 -9.00
C VAL A 305 -18.36 -0.29 -8.51
N VAL A 306 -19.01 0.49 -9.38
CA VAL A 306 -19.33 1.91 -9.16
C VAL A 306 -20.81 2.18 -8.96
N GLU A 307 -21.67 1.18 -9.14
CA GLU A 307 -23.12 1.28 -8.96
C GLU A 307 -23.46 1.86 -7.57
N GLY A 308 -24.33 2.87 -7.51
CA GLY A 308 -24.73 3.51 -6.26
C GLY A 308 -23.60 4.25 -5.52
N ALA A 309 -22.51 4.58 -6.21
CA ALA A 309 -21.46 5.43 -5.65
C ALA A 309 -21.97 6.85 -5.44
N GLU A 310 -21.72 7.41 -4.25
CA GLU A 310 -21.87 8.85 -4.04
C GLU A 310 -20.57 9.61 -4.30
N ARG A 311 -19.43 8.95 -4.06
CA ARG A 311 -18.10 9.41 -4.47
C ARG A 311 -17.28 8.24 -4.94
N LEU A 312 -16.40 8.50 -5.90
CA LEU A 312 -15.42 7.55 -6.39
C LEU A 312 -14.02 8.11 -6.20
N VAL A 313 -13.12 7.26 -5.73
CA VAL A 313 -11.70 7.56 -5.61
C VAL A 313 -10.92 6.49 -6.34
N VAL A 314 -9.94 6.92 -7.12
CA VAL A 314 -9.08 6.06 -7.93
C VAL A 314 -7.64 6.23 -7.45
N ARG A 315 -6.87 5.14 -7.41
CA ARG A 315 -5.43 5.19 -7.18
C ARG A 315 -4.68 4.28 -8.15
N ASN A 316 -3.65 4.77 -8.82
CA ASN A 316 -2.82 3.95 -9.71
C ASN A 316 -1.79 3.10 -8.94
N GLY A 317 -1.07 2.23 -9.65
CA GLY A 317 -0.05 1.34 -9.07
C GLY A 317 1.23 2.05 -8.62
N THR A 318 1.42 3.33 -8.98
CA THR A 318 2.49 4.19 -8.43
C THR A 318 2.07 4.87 -7.13
N GLY A 319 0.77 4.92 -6.85
CA GLY A 319 0.21 5.36 -5.58
C GLY A 319 -0.48 6.72 -5.60
N GLU A 320 -0.59 7.36 -6.75
CA GLU A 320 -1.25 8.65 -6.93
C GLU A 320 -2.78 8.53 -6.91
N VAL A 321 -3.44 9.39 -6.12
CA VAL A 321 -4.89 9.37 -5.92
C VAL A 321 -5.60 10.46 -6.75
N ARG A 322 -6.79 10.14 -7.27
CA ARG A 322 -7.69 11.06 -8.00
C ARG A 322 -9.14 10.85 -7.57
N ASN A 323 -9.95 11.90 -7.56
CA ASN A 323 -11.40 11.73 -7.48
C ASN A 323 -11.94 11.42 -8.88
N ALA A 324 -13.10 10.76 -8.93
CA ALA A 324 -13.71 10.42 -10.21
C ALA A 324 -15.24 10.54 -10.21
N THR A 325 -15.79 10.71 -11.40
CA THR A 325 -17.23 10.72 -11.67
C THR A 325 -17.56 9.78 -12.81
N VAL A 326 -18.68 9.04 -12.70
CA VAL A 326 -19.14 8.16 -13.80
C VAL A 326 -19.69 9.04 -14.91
N ILE A 327 -19.15 8.91 -16.13
CA ILE A 327 -19.65 9.63 -17.31
C ILE A 327 -20.44 8.75 -18.28
N ARG A 328 -20.16 7.43 -18.29
CA ARG A 328 -20.84 6.45 -19.15
C ARG A 328 -20.85 5.09 -18.46
N PHE A 329 -21.88 4.28 -18.71
CA PHE A 329 -21.90 2.89 -18.30
C PHE A 329 -22.83 2.03 -19.18
N SER A 330 -22.57 0.74 -19.20
CA SER A 330 -23.46 -0.30 -19.72
C SER A 330 -23.96 -1.13 -18.54
N HIS A 331 -25.28 -1.31 -18.46
CA HIS A 331 -25.90 -2.07 -17.37
C HIS A 331 -25.29 -3.48 -17.22
N LYS A 332 -25.33 -4.00 -16.00
CA LYS A 332 -24.76 -5.30 -15.63
C LYS A 332 -25.23 -6.47 -16.49
N ASN A 333 -26.50 -6.44 -16.92
CA ASN A 333 -27.09 -7.50 -17.75
C ASN A 333 -26.73 -7.37 -19.24
N LYS A 334 -26.00 -6.33 -19.64
CA LYS A 334 -25.49 -6.13 -20.99
C LYS A 334 -23.99 -6.42 -21.02
N ASN A 335 -23.17 -5.42 -20.72
CA ASN A 335 -21.70 -5.56 -20.76
C ASN A 335 -21.03 -5.22 -19.42
N ASP A 336 -21.76 -4.71 -18.41
CA ASP A 336 -21.21 -4.43 -17.07
C ASP A 336 -19.94 -3.55 -17.07
N LEU A 337 -19.91 -2.51 -17.90
CA LEU A 337 -18.78 -1.59 -18.04
C LEU A 337 -19.15 -0.19 -17.56
N ALA A 338 -18.18 0.54 -17.01
CA ALA A 338 -18.32 1.94 -16.66
C ALA A 338 -17.04 2.71 -17.02
N VAL A 339 -17.22 3.98 -17.38
CA VAL A 339 -16.15 4.93 -17.69
C VAL A 339 -16.22 6.06 -16.69
N LEU A 340 -15.09 6.31 -16.05
CA LEU A 340 -14.92 7.34 -15.04
C LEU A 340 -14.08 8.47 -15.62
N GLU A 341 -14.51 9.70 -15.42
CA GLU A 341 -13.71 10.90 -15.62
C GLU A 341 -13.00 11.28 -14.33
N LEU A 342 -11.69 11.51 -14.44
CA LEU A 342 -10.85 11.90 -13.31
C LEU A 342 -10.87 13.41 -13.13
N ASP A 343 -10.85 13.87 -11.88
CA ASP A 343 -10.78 15.30 -11.54
C ASP A 343 -9.48 15.96 -12.03
N LYS A 344 -8.40 15.18 -12.12
CA LYS A 344 -7.14 15.53 -12.77
C LYS A 344 -6.59 14.32 -13.53
N PRO A 345 -6.03 14.51 -14.72
CA PRO A 345 -5.44 13.39 -15.46
C PRO A 345 -4.23 12.81 -14.72
N TYR A 346 -3.97 11.54 -14.98
CA TYR A 346 -2.66 10.93 -14.75
C TYR A 346 -1.67 11.33 -15.86
N ASP A 347 -0.39 11.02 -15.69
CA ASP A 347 0.59 11.14 -16.78
C ASP A 347 0.10 10.37 -18.01
N ALA A 348 0.25 10.95 -19.21
CA ALA A 348 -0.23 10.35 -20.44
C ALA A 348 0.43 8.97 -20.72
N ASN A 349 1.65 8.76 -20.24
CA ASN A 349 2.35 7.47 -20.35
C ASN A 349 1.71 6.37 -19.49
N TYR A 350 0.84 6.74 -18.54
CA TYR A 350 0.09 5.78 -17.73
C TYR A 350 -1.20 5.33 -18.41
N ALA A 351 -1.55 5.88 -19.57
CA ALA A 351 -2.68 5.43 -20.36
C ALA A 351 -2.30 4.25 -21.26
N ILE A 352 -3.19 3.26 -21.35
CA ILE A 352 -3.15 2.25 -22.40
C ILE A 352 -3.64 2.91 -23.69
N ARG A 353 -2.84 2.79 -24.76
CA ARG A 353 -3.16 3.42 -26.06
C ARG A 353 -4.11 2.54 -26.87
N LEU A 354 -4.83 3.13 -27.81
CA LEU A 354 -5.88 2.43 -28.56
C LEU A 354 -5.31 1.32 -29.45
N GLU A 355 -4.12 1.56 -30.00
CA GLU A 355 -3.36 0.62 -30.80
C GLU A 355 -2.82 -0.58 -30.00
N GLU A 356 -2.84 -0.49 -28.66
CA GLU A 356 -2.46 -1.58 -27.74
C GLU A 356 -3.69 -2.38 -27.28
N MET A 357 -4.83 -2.28 -27.97
CA MET A 357 -6.11 -2.91 -27.58
C MET A 357 -6.67 -3.77 -28.73
N GLY A 358 -7.02 -5.02 -28.44
CA GLY A 358 -7.66 -5.90 -29.43
C GLY A 358 -8.32 -7.14 -28.82
N ASP A 359 -9.38 -7.62 -29.45
CA ASP A 359 -10.12 -8.78 -28.94
C ASP A 359 -9.24 -10.07 -28.95
N PRO A 360 -9.43 -10.97 -27.97
CA PRO A 360 -8.56 -12.12 -27.81
C PRO A 360 -8.85 -13.22 -28.84
N THR A 361 -7.84 -14.04 -29.12
CA THR A 361 -7.96 -15.30 -29.87
C THR A 361 -7.85 -16.52 -28.95
N PRO A 362 -8.45 -17.67 -29.30
CA PRO A 362 -8.31 -18.89 -28.49
C PRO A 362 -6.84 -19.30 -28.32
N GLY A 363 -6.48 -19.77 -27.13
CA GLY A 363 -5.12 -20.20 -26.79
C GLY A 363 -4.15 -19.06 -26.45
N ARG A 364 -4.50 -17.79 -26.71
CA ARG A 364 -3.67 -16.62 -26.37
C ARG A 364 -3.42 -16.55 -24.87
N THR A 365 -2.21 -16.19 -24.45
CA THR A 365 -1.90 -15.94 -23.03
C THR A 365 -2.81 -14.85 -22.48
N SER A 366 -3.29 -15.03 -21.26
CA SER A 366 -4.10 -14.04 -20.56
C SER A 366 -3.50 -13.76 -19.19
N ILE A 367 -3.09 -12.52 -18.97
CA ILE A 367 -2.51 -12.00 -17.74
C ILE A 367 -3.53 -11.07 -17.09
N VAL A 368 -4.15 -11.53 -16.00
CA VAL A 368 -5.07 -10.72 -15.22
C VAL A 368 -4.27 -9.89 -14.22
N MET A 369 -4.43 -8.57 -14.26
CA MET A 369 -3.80 -7.65 -13.30
C MET A 369 -4.87 -6.82 -12.59
N GLY A 370 -4.76 -6.69 -11.27
CA GLY A 370 -5.73 -5.93 -10.50
C GLY A 370 -5.50 -6.00 -9.00
N TYR A 371 -6.47 -5.49 -8.23
CA TYR A 371 -6.41 -5.37 -6.78
C TYR A 371 -7.43 -6.34 -6.14
N PRO A 372 -7.20 -7.66 -6.22
CA PRO A 372 -8.07 -8.62 -5.56
C PRO A 372 -8.03 -8.36 -4.07
N LEU A 373 -9.19 -8.44 -3.43
CA LEU A 373 -9.31 -8.41 -1.98
C LEU A 373 -8.45 -7.30 -1.36
N ALA A 374 -8.41 -6.10 -1.96
CA ALA A 374 -7.53 -5.01 -1.53
C ALA A 374 -7.64 -4.62 -0.04
N PHE A 375 -8.72 -5.02 0.63
CA PHE A 375 -8.88 -4.91 2.08
C PHE A 375 -8.10 -5.97 2.91
N MET A 376 -7.59 -7.03 2.26
CA MET A 376 -6.83 -8.18 2.79
C MET A 376 -5.43 -8.31 2.20
N LEU A 377 -5.26 -8.18 0.88
CA LEU A 377 -3.98 -8.38 0.18
C LEU A 377 -3.16 -7.09 0.05
N GLY A 378 -3.61 -6.03 0.70
CA GLY A 378 -3.10 -4.68 0.53
C GLY A 378 -3.76 -3.96 -0.65
N LYS A 379 -3.91 -2.65 -0.51
CA LYS A 379 -4.34 -1.79 -1.64
C LYS A 379 -3.14 -1.40 -2.50
N HIS A 380 -1.96 -1.48 -1.93
CA HIS A 380 -0.72 -0.94 -2.44
C HIS A 380 -0.42 -1.45 -3.85
N MET A 381 -0.17 -2.74 -4.01
CA MET A 381 0.31 -3.30 -5.27
C MET A 381 -0.78 -4.17 -5.92
N PRO A 382 -1.02 -4.06 -7.24
CA PRO A 382 -1.87 -5.04 -7.93
C PRO A 382 -1.20 -6.42 -7.91
N SER A 383 -2.00 -7.48 -7.91
CA SER A 383 -1.53 -8.85 -8.16
C SER A 383 -1.61 -9.16 -9.65
N VAL A 384 -0.80 -10.13 -10.09
CA VAL A 384 -0.90 -10.70 -11.43
C VAL A 384 -1.16 -12.21 -11.35
N THR A 385 -2.02 -12.71 -12.24
CA THR A 385 -2.23 -14.14 -12.45
C THR A 385 -2.22 -14.46 -13.93
N GLU A 386 -1.54 -15.54 -14.29
CA GLU A 386 -1.42 -16.02 -15.66
C GLU A 386 -2.40 -17.16 -15.95
N GLY A 387 -2.79 -17.27 -17.21
CA GLY A 387 -3.58 -18.34 -17.79
C GLY A 387 -3.65 -18.21 -19.32
N SER A 388 -4.65 -18.82 -19.92
CA SER A 388 -4.91 -18.75 -21.36
C SER A 388 -6.39 -18.46 -21.64
N VAL A 389 -6.65 -17.89 -22.82
CA VAL A 389 -7.99 -17.73 -23.37
C VAL A 389 -8.51 -19.11 -23.79
N SER A 390 -9.40 -19.70 -23.01
CA SER A 390 -9.93 -21.05 -23.26
C SER A 390 -11.04 -21.05 -24.32
N ALA A 391 -11.80 -19.95 -24.43
CA ALA A 391 -12.82 -19.78 -25.45
C ALA A 391 -13.08 -18.29 -25.71
N VAL A 392 -13.37 -17.90 -26.96
CA VAL A 392 -13.73 -16.51 -27.31
C VAL A 392 -15.23 -16.22 -27.24
N ILE A 393 -15.93 -16.99 -26.39
CA ILE A 393 -17.35 -16.85 -26.09
C ILE A 393 -17.56 -17.04 -24.59
N GLY A 394 -18.37 -16.17 -23.97
CA GLY A 394 -18.72 -16.30 -22.56
C GLY A 394 -19.70 -17.45 -22.29
N ALA A 395 -19.96 -17.68 -21.01
CA ALA A 395 -20.99 -18.60 -20.55
C ALA A 395 -22.36 -18.24 -21.14
N PHE A 396 -23.21 -19.23 -21.33
CA PHE A 396 -24.53 -19.07 -21.96
C PHE A 396 -24.48 -18.37 -23.33
N ASN A 397 -23.41 -18.61 -24.11
CA ASN A 397 -23.18 -18.07 -25.45
C ASN A 397 -23.12 -16.54 -25.54
N GLN A 398 -22.58 -15.87 -24.50
CA GLN A 398 -22.42 -14.43 -24.50
C GLN A 398 -21.29 -13.99 -25.44
N GLN A 399 -21.65 -13.43 -26.60
CA GLN A 399 -20.72 -13.01 -27.66
C GLN A 399 -19.79 -11.84 -27.24
N SER A 400 -20.24 -11.02 -26.28
CA SER A 400 -19.49 -9.88 -25.76
C SER A 400 -18.37 -10.27 -24.77
N LYS A 401 -18.21 -11.56 -24.50
CA LYS A 401 -17.28 -12.09 -23.50
C LYS A 401 -16.40 -13.21 -24.06
N PHE A 402 -15.37 -13.56 -23.31
CA PHE A 402 -14.50 -14.72 -23.52
C PHE A 402 -14.19 -15.39 -22.18
N GLN A 403 -13.68 -16.60 -22.23
CA GLN A 403 -13.28 -17.40 -21.08
C GLN A 403 -11.77 -17.42 -20.94
N THR A 404 -11.30 -17.40 -19.70
CA THR A 404 -9.89 -17.47 -19.34
C THR A 404 -9.66 -18.42 -18.17
N THR A 405 -8.54 -19.12 -18.20
CA THR A 405 -8.07 -19.97 -17.10
C THR A 405 -7.29 -19.18 -16.04
N ALA A 406 -6.97 -17.91 -16.29
CA ALA A 406 -6.29 -17.05 -15.32
C ALA A 406 -7.15 -16.87 -14.06
N LYS A 407 -6.52 -16.91 -12.89
CA LYS A 407 -7.23 -16.91 -11.60
C LYS A 407 -7.85 -15.53 -11.31
N VAL A 408 -9.18 -15.49 -11.27
CA VAL A 408 -9.93 -14.27 -10.92
C VAL A 408 -10.48 -14.34 -9.48
N ASN A 409 -10.29 -13.27 -8.71
CA ASN A 409 -10.84 -13.13 -7.36
C ASN A 409 -11.67 -11.84 -7.21
N LYS A 410 -12.49 -11.76 -6.15
CA LYS A 410 -13.24 -10.55 -5.83
C LYS A 410 -12.28 -9.37 -5.68
N GLY A 411 -12.51 -8.28 -6.42
CA GLY A 411 -11.61 -7.12 -6.49
C GLY A 411 -10.87 -7.00 -7.82
N ASN A 412 -10.67 -8.10 -8.55
CA ASN A 412 -10.15 -8.04 -9.93
C ASN A 412 -11.18 -7.48 -10.92
N SER A 413 -12.48 -7.52 -10.58
CA SER A 413 -13.57 -7.00 -11.40
C SER A 413 -13.28 -5.57 -11.87
N GLY A 414 -13.36 -5.36 -13.19
CA GLY A 414 -13.03 -4.12 -13.86
C GLY A 414 -11.56 -3.95 -14.23
N GLY A 415 -10.67 -4.82 -13.73
CA GLY A 415 -9.25 -4.80 -14.04
C GLY A 415 -8.94 -5.29 -15.46
N PRO A 416 -7.78 -4.91 -16.00
CA PRO A 416 -7.35 -5.32 -17.34
C PRO A 416 -6.93 -6.79 -17.41
N ILE A 417 -7.11 -7.36 -18.60
CA ILE A 417 -6.52 -8.64 -19.02
C ILE A 417 -5.56 -8.32 -20.16
N PHE A 418 -4.28 -8.61 -19.97
CA PHE A 418 -3.23 -8.40 -20.98
C PHE A 418 -2.81 -9.71 -21.63
N ASP A 419 -2.12 -9.64 -22.77
CA ASP A 419 -1.24 -10.71 -23.23
C ASP A 419 0.24 -10.39 -22.93
N LEU A 420 1.15 -11.29 -23.34
CA LEU A 420 2.58 -11.12 -23.11
C LEU A 420 3.22 -10.04 -23.99
N GLN A 421 2.54 -9.55 -25.02
CA GLN A 421 3.00 -8.38 -25.80
C GLN A 421 2.58 -7.06 -25.12
N GLY A 422 1.84 -7.12 -24.00
CA GLY A 422 1.35 -5.95 -23.30
C GLY A 422 0.05 -5.38 -23.87
N ASN A 423 -0.58 -6.06 -24.83
CA ASN A 423 -1.84 -5.60 -25.36
C ASN A 423 -2.98 -5.92 -24.39
N LEU A 424 -3.91 -4.99 -24.28
CA LEU A 424 -5.14 -5.14 -23.51
C LEU A 424 -6.17 -5.92 -24.33
N ILE A 425 -6.44 -7.15 -23.90
CA ILE A 425 -7.34 -8.07 -24.58
C ILE A 425 -8.73 -8.18 -23.92
N GLY A 426 -8.90 -7.62 -22.72
CA GLY A 426 -10.21 -7.64 -22.09
C GLY A 426 -10.31 -7.00 -20.71
N VAL A 427 -11.51 -7.06 -20.16
CA VAL A 427 -11.85 -6.54 -18.82
C VAL A 427 -12.41 -7.66 -17.96
N VAL A 428 -11.81 -7.90 -16.80
CA VAL A 428 -12.19 -9.01 -15.92
C VAL A 428 -13.62 -8.86 -15.41
N VAL A 429 -14.40 -9.94 -15.49
CA VAL A 429 -15.72 -10.08 -14.85
C VAL A 429 -15.56 -10.80 -13.51
N MET A 430 -16.44 -10.55 -12.54
CA MET A 430 -16.43 -11.31 -11.28
C MET A 430 -16.55 -12.83 -11.52
N LYS A 431 -15.82 -13.62 -10.70
CA LYS A 431 -15.82 -15.08 -10.74
C LYS A 431 -17.23 -15.67 -10.62
N TRP A 432 -17.53 -16.68 -11.43
CA TRP A 432 -18.73 -17.50 -11.32
C TRP A 432 -18.76 -18.22 -9.97
N PHE A 433 -19.78 -17.94 -9.15
CA PHE A 433 -20.07 -18.75 -7.98
C PHE A 433 -21.13 -19.77 -8.34
N ALA A 434 -20.72 -21.05 -8.35
CA ALA A 434 -21.55 -22.22 -8.10
C ALA A 434 -22.83 -22.36 -8.94
N ILE A 435 -22.88 -23.36 -9.83
CA ILE A 435 -24.16 -23.77 -10.41
C ILE A 435 -24.88 -24.61 -9.34
N PRO A 436 -26.09 -24.23 -8.88
CA PRO A 436 -26.91 -25.10 -8.06
C PRO A 436 -27.31 -26.30 -8.90
N THR A 437 -26.84 -27.49 -8.51
CA THR A 437 -27.22 -28.76 -9.12
C THR A 437 -28.07 -29.57 -8.13
N GLY A 438 -28.93 -30.45 -8.64
CA GLY A 438 -29.81 -31.30 -7.83
C GLY A 438 -31.27 -30.81 -7.71
N ASN A 439 -32.13 -31.71 -7.23
CA ASN A 439 -33.56 -31.45 -7.06
C ASN A 439 -33.84 -30.60 -5.80
N LYS A 440 -35.05 -30.05 -5.66
CA LYS A 440 -35.46 -29.14 -4.55
C LYS A 440 -35.09 -29.61 -3.13
N ASN A 441 -34.86 -30.91 -2.95
CA ASN A 441 -34.59 -31.55 -1.65
C ASN A 441 -33.10 -31.81 -1.38
N GLU A 442 -32.23 -31.75 -2.40
CA GLU A 442 -30.77 -31.92 -2.28
C GLU A 442 -30.07 -30.89 -3.18
N LYS A 443 -29.75 -29.72 -2.61
CA LYS A 443 -28.94 -28.71 -3.32
C LYS A 443 -27.48 -29.12 -3.26
N GLN A 444 -26.97 -29.67 -4.34
CA GLN A 444 -25.54 -29.81 -4.59
C GLN A 444 -25.03 -28.52 -5.22
N ILE A 445 -23.78 -28.17 -4.94
CA ILE A 445 -23.11 -27.01 -5.54
C ILE A 445 -21.94 -27.56 -6.32
N GLU A 446 -22.03 -27.55 -7.65
CA GLU A 446 -20.88 -27.79 -8.51
C GLU A 446 -20.10 -26.48 -8.68
N ARG A 447 -18.83 -26.53 -8.32
CA ARG A 447 -17.88 -25.45 -8.56
C ARG A 447 -17.20 -25.74 -9.88
N ILE A 448 -17.42 -24.88 -10.87
CA ILE A 448 -16.60 -24.86 -12.07
C ILE A 448 -15.28 -24.25 -11.67
N GLU A 449 -14.25 -25.09 -11.65
CA GLU A 449 -12.86 -24.67 -11.44
C GLU A 449 -12.27 -24.22 -12.79
N ASP A 450 -11.32 -23.28 -12.74
CA ASP A 450 -10.51 -22.85 -13.88
C ASP A 450 -11.23 -22.28 -15.11
N VAL A 451 -12.49 -21.85 -14.96
CA VAL A 451 -13.21 -21.06 -15.98
C VAL A 451 -13.65 -19.72 -15.38
N ASN A 452 -12.99 -18.65 -15.80
CA ASN A 452 -13.35 -17.27 -15.50
C ASN A 452 -13.72 -16.52 -16.78
N GLU A 453 -14.33 -15.33 -16.67
CA GLU A 453 -14.76 -14.55 -17.84
C GLU A 453 -14.09 -13.18 -17.92
N GLY A 454 -13.83 -12.75 -19.15
CA GLY A 454 -13.49 -11.37 -19.51
C GLY A 454 -14.52 -10.80 -20.49
N ILE A 455 -14.76 -9.49 -20.42
CA ILE A 455 -15.47 -8.72 -21.45
C ILE A 455 -14.47 -8.39 -22.55
N LYS A 456 -14.86 -8.61 -23.80
CA LYS A 456 -14.06 -8.28 -25.00
C LYS A 456 -13.80 -6.77 -25.08
N ILE A 457 -12.60 -6.37 -25.43
CA ILE A 457 -12.20 -4.96 -25.44
C ILE A 457 -12.98 -4.14 -26.49
N SER A 458 -13.49 -4.78 -27.55
CA SER A 458 -14.41 -4.16 -28.51
C SER A 458 -15.65 -3.54 -27.84
N ARG A 459 -16.08 -4.06 -26.68
CA ARG A 459 -17.20 -3.48 -25.92
C ARG A 459 -16.85 -2.16 -25.24
N VAL A 460 -15.58 -1.90 -24.96
CA VAL A 460 -15.11 -0.61 -24.46
C VAL A 460 -15.17 0.41 -25.59
N PHE A 461 -14.77 0.04 -26.81
CA PHE A 461 -14.89 0.90 -28.00
C PHE A 461 -16.34 1.32 -28.25
N ASP A 462 -17.26 0.36 -28.21
CA ASP A 462 -18.71 0.63 -28.33
C ASP A 462 -19.19 1.65 -27.27
N LEU A 463 -18.75 1.49 -26.01
CA LEU A 463 -19.18 2.35 -24.91
C LEU A 463 -18.59 3.77 -25.03
N MET A 464 -17.35 3.88 -25.49
CA MET A 464 -16.64 5.14 -25.69
C MET A 464 -17.06 5.85 -26.97
N GLY A 465 -17.66 5.15 -27.94
CA GLY A 465 -17.92 5.67 -29.27
C GLY A 465 -16.63 5.88 -30.07
N TRP A 466 -15.61 5.04 -29.82
CA TRP A 466 -14.37 5.06 -30.58
C TRP A 466 -14.54 4.26 -31.86
N ASN A 467 -14.14 4.84 -32.99
CA ASN A 467 -14.05 4.09 -34.25
C ASN A 467 -12.87 3.12 -34.10
N GLY A 468 -13.19 1.82 -34.04
CA GLY A 468 -12.36 0.77 -33.45
C GLY A 468 -10.92 0.72 -33.98
N GLY A 469 -9.99 0.46 -33.05
CA GLY A 469 -8.63 0.06 -33.40
C GLY A 469 -8.66 -1.20 -34.26
N GLU A 470 -7.78 -1.25 -35.26
CA GLU A 470 -7.62 -2.44 -36.08
C GLU A 470 -7.29 -3.66 -35.20
N PRO A 471 -7.62 -4.89 -35.63
CA PRO A 471 -7.11 -6.09 -34.98
C PRO A 471 -5.59 -5.93 -34.82
N ILE A 472 -5.08 -6.14 -33.61
CA ILE A 472 -3.64 -6.08 -33.35
C ILE A 472 -2.96 -7.03 -34.34
N ASP A 473 -2.18 -6.49 -35.26
CA ASP A 473 -1.31 -7.29 -36.12
C ASP A 473 -0.19 -7.85 -35.24
N VAL A 474 -0.26 -9.15 -35.01
CA VAL A 474 0.52 -9.87 -34.00
C VAL A 474 1.73 -10.61 -34.56
N SER A 475 2.08 -10.40 -35.83
CA SER A 475 3.09 -11.27 -36.45
C SER A 475 4.53 -11.03 -35.96
N ASP A 476 4.88 -9.89 -35.35
CA ASP A 476 6.31 -9.54 -35.14
C ASP A 476 6.66 -8.80 -33.83
N GLN A 477 5.80 -8.80 -32.80
CA GLN A 477 6.14 -8.14 -31.52
C GLN A 477 6.84 -9.07 -30.53
N GLU A 478 7.95 -8.61 -29.95
CA GLU A 478 8.63 -9.29 -28.85
C GLU A 478 7.70 -9.42 -27.63
N THR A 479 7.71 -10.62 -27.02
CA THR A 479 6.95 -10.89 -25.80
C THR A 479 7.74 -10.50 -24.58
N MET A 480 7.10 -9.84 -23.62
CA MET A 480 7.63 -9.58 -22.29
C MET A 480 7.46 -10.81 -21.39
N SER A 481 8.36 -10.96 -20.41
CA SER A 481 8.11 -11.80 -19.24
C SER A 481 6.95 -11.23 -18.41
N VAL A 482 6.33 -12.07 -17.57
CA VAL A 482 5.26 -11.62 -16.66
C VAL A 482 5.76 -10.54 -15.69
N GLU A 483 7.04 -10.57 -15.31
CA GLU A 483 7.64 -9.55 -14.44
C GLU A 483 7.81 -8.21 -15.16
N GLU A 484 8.31 -8.20 -16.39
CA GLU A 484 8.43 -6.97 -17.19
C GLU A 484 7.06 -6.36 -17.48
N LEU A 485 6.10 -7.19 -17.88
CA LEU A 485 4.72 -6.77 -18.07
C LEU A 485 4.11 -6.19 -16.77
N TYR A 486 4.40 -6.81 -15.62
CA TYR A 486 3.98 -6.28 -14.33
C TYR A 486 4.52 -4.86 -14.09
N GLN A 487 5.81 -4.63 -14.30
CA GLN A 487 6.41 -3.31 -14.06
C GLN A 487 5.89 -2.26 -15.05
N GLU A 488 5.75 -2.62 -16.33
CA GLU A 488 5.27 -1.73 -17.39
C GLU A 488 3.80 -1.34 -17.18
N MET A 489 2.95 -2.29 -16.80
CA MET A 489 1.51 -2.06 -16.66
C MET A 489 1.12 -1.50 -15.29
N LEU A 490 1.97 -1.64 -14.28
CA LEU A 490 1.74 -1.15 -12.93
C LEU A 490 1.15 0.28 -12.86
N PRO A 491 1.75 1.33 -13.47
CA PRO A 491 1.18 2.68 -13.39
C PRO A 491 -0.18 2.79 -14.11
N LYS A 492 -0.48 1.89 -15.05
CA LYS A 492 -1.69 1.89 -15.87
C LYS A 492 -2.89 1.22 -15.19
N VAL A 493 -2.65 0.35 -14.20
CA VAL A 493 -3.70 -0.38 -13.46
C VAL A 493 -4.07 0.35 -12.16
N VAL A 494 -5.38 0.58 -11.97
CA VAL A 494 -5.90 1.37 -10.85
C VAL A 494 -6.78 0.57 -9.90
N TYR A 495 -6.69 0.93 -8.62
CA TYR A 495 -7.64 0.56 -7.59
C TYR A 495 -8.80 1.56 -7.59
N VAL A 496 -10.03 1.05 -7.63
CA VAL A 496 -11.25 1.86 -7.61
C VAL A 496 -11.98 1.66 -6.29
N GLN A 497 -12.20 2.74 -5.55
CA GLN A 497 -12.92 2.76 -4.28
C GLN A 497 -14.24 3.52 -4.42
N ARG A 498 -15.34 2.81 -4.19
CA ARG A 498 -16.67 3.40 -4.04
C ARG A 498 -16.92 3.83 -2.60
N LEU A 499 -17.42 5.05 -2.42
CA LEU A 499 -17.86 5.61 -1.15
C LEU A 499 -19.37 5.88 -1.15
N ALA A 500 -20.02 5.67 -0.01
CA ALA A 500 -21.43 6.01 0.25
C ALA A 500 -21.52 6.91 1.50
N ARG A 501 -22.61 7.67 1.67
CA ARG A 501 -22.85 8.37 2.94
C ARG A 501 -22.95 7.40 4.11
N ARG A 502 -22.52 7.87 5.28
CA ARG A 502 -22.58 7.17 6.55
C ARG A 502 -24.02 6.91 6.97
#